data_AF-A0A4S2F2H6-F1
#
_entry.id   AF-A0A4S2F2H6-F1
#
_cell.length_a   1.000
_cell.length_b   1.000
_cell.length_c   1.000
_cell.angle_alpha   90.00
_cell.angle_beta   90.00
_cell.angle_gamma   90.00
#
_symmetry.space_group_name_H-M   'P 1'
#
loop_
_entity.id
_entity.type
_entity.pdbx_description
1 polymer ?
#
loop_
_entity_poly.entity_id
_entity_poly.type
_entity_poly.pdbx_seq_one_letter_code
_entity_poly.pdbx_strand_id
1 'polypeptide(L)'
;MATTNVTIRMDEDLKRQADELFAEMGMSFTTAVNVFTRQAIRERRIPFDIFVGSPSASVDRDAVEAALSFSSDYLGDFKRMAK
;
A
#
# COMPACT_ATOMS: atom_id res chain seq x y z
N MET A 1 -8.62 12.19 -29.45
CA MET A 1 -9.40 11.21 -28.66
C MET A 1 -10.58 11.95 -28.05
N ALA A 2 -11.77 11.36 -28.01
CA ALA A 2 -12.94 11.99 -27.39
C ALA A 2 -12.74 12.06 -25.87
N THR A 3 -12.99 13.23 -25.28
CA THR A 3 -12.96 13.45 -23.83
C THR A 3 -14.37 13.57 -23.30
N THR A 4 -14.66 12.89 -22.19
CA THR A 4 -15.96 12.97 -21.51
C THR A 4 -15.76 13.68 -20.18
N ASN A 5 -16.65 14.62 -19.86
CA ASN A 5 -16.63 15.31 -18.56
C ASN A 5 -17.16 14.37 -17.47
N VAL A 6 -16.43 14.30 -16.35
CA VAL A 6 -16.78 13.48 -15.18
C VAL A 6 -16.84 14.40 -13.97
N THR A 7 -17.97 14.38 -13.26
CA THR A 7 -18.16 15.13 -12.00
C THR A 7 -18.13 14.16 -10.83
N ILE A 8 -17.18 14.36 -9.91
CA ILE A 8 -17.01 13.54 -8.71
C ILE A 8 -17.27 14.41 -7.48
N ARG A 9 -18.17 13.97 -6.60
CA ARG A 9 -18.37 14.60 -5.29
C ARG A 9 -17.46 13.93 -4.27
N MET A 10 -16.71 14.74 -3.53
CA MET A 10 -15.87 14.29 -2.43
C MET A 10 -15.78 15.38 -1.37
N ASP A 11 -15.35 14.99 -0.18
CA ASP A 11 -15.07 15.92 0.90
C ASP A 11 -13.90 16.87 0.53
N GLU A 12 -13.97 18.11 1.00
CA GLU A 12 -12.99 19.16 0.66
C GLU A 12 -11.61 18.86 1.26
N ASP A 13 -11.56 18.41 2.51
CA ASP A 13 -10.29 18.06 3.15
C ASP A 13 -9.67 16.81 2.51
N LEU A 14 -10.50 15.84 2.12
CA LEU A 14 -10.05 14.66 1.37
C LEU A 14 -9.48 15.06 0.00
N LYS A 15 -10.13 15.98 -0.71
CA LYS A 15 -9.64 16.50 -2.00
C LYS A 15 -8.27 17.18 -1.84
N ARG A 16 -8.13 18.02 -0.81
CA ARG A 16 -6.88 18.75 -0.51
C ARG A 16 -5.73 17.78 -0.23
N GLN A 17 -5.96 16.80 0.65
CA GLN A 17 -4.96 15.77 0.96
C GLN A 17 -4.55 14.97 -0.27
N ALA A 18 -5.51 14.61 -1.12
CA ALA A 18 -5.21 13.91 -2.36
C ALA A 18 -4.38 14.77 -3.33
N ASP A 19 -4.69 16.06 -3.48
CA ASP A 19 -3.89 16.96 -4.32
C ASP A 19 -2.44 17.09 -3.84
N GLU A 20 -2.24 17.29 -2.53
CA GLU A 20 -0.90 17.38 -1.93
C GLU A 20 -0.11 16.10 -2.20
N LEU A 21 -0.69 14.94 -1.91
CA LEU A 21 -0.07 13.63 -2.14
C LEU A 21 0.31 13.41 -3.62
N PHE A 22 -0.60 13.66 -4.55
CA PHE A 22 -0.34 13.45 -5.97
C PHE A 22 0.66 14.48 -6.52
N ALA A 23 0.64 15.71 -6.02
CA ALA A 23 1.61 16.74 -6.39
C ALA A 23 3.04 16.36 -5.96
N GLU A 24 3.23 15.79 -4.77
CA GLU A 24 4.52 15.24 -4.33
C GLU A 24 5.03 14.13 -5.26
N MET A 25 4.12 13.33 -5.81
CA MET A 25 4.45 12.31 -6.81
C MET A 25 4.58 12.86 -8.24
N GLY A 26 4.45 14.17 -8.44
CA GLY A 26 4.59 14.83 -9.74
C GLY A 26 3.40 14.65 -10.70
N MET A 27 2.20 14.39 -10.18
CA MET A 27 1.00 14.21 -11.00
C MET A 27 -0.22 14.96 -10.46
N SER A 28 -1.17 15.27 -11.36
CA SER A 28 -2.45 15.86 -10.95
C SER A 28 -3.40 14.78 -10.42
N PHE A 29 -4.37 15.19 -9.59
CA PHE A 29 -5.47 14.32 -9.17
C PHE A 29 -6.19 13.68 -10.37
N THR A 30 -6.44 14.43 -11.44
CA THR A 30 -7.07 13.91 -12.66
C THR A 30 -6.21 12.85 -13.34
N THR A 31 -4.88 13.01 -13.34
CA THR A 31 -3.95 11.99 -13.84
C THR A 31 -4.05 10.72 -13.00
N ALA A 32 -4.06 10.86 -11.67
CA ALA A 32 -4.17 9.73 -10.75
C ALA A 32 -5.48 8.95 -10.94
N VAL A 33 -6.62 9.64 -11.06
CA VAL A 33 -7.93 9.01 -11.35
C VAL A 33 -7.88 8.25 -12.67
N ASN A 34 -7.29 8.82 -13.72
CA ASN A 34 -7.14 8.13 -15.00
C ASN A 34 -6.25 6.88 -14.90
N VAL A 35 -5.17 6.92 -14.11
CA VAL A 35 -4.31 5.75 -13.86
C VAL A 35 -5.08 4.67 -13.11
N PHE A 36 -5.79 5.05 -12.04
CA PHE A 36 -6.67 4.16 -11.28
C PHE A 36 -7.68 3.46 -12.20
N THR A 37 -8.40 4.21 -13.04
CA THR A 37 -9.41 3.63 -13.94
C THR A 37 -8.79 2.65 -14.93
N ARG A 38 -7.62 2.98 -15.51
CA ARG A 38 -6.92 2.07 -16.43
C ARG A 38 -6.47 0.79 -15.72
N GLN A 39 -5.95 0.91 -14.50
CA GLN A 39 -5.53 -0.25 -13.73
C GLN A 39 -6.71 -1.14 -13.35
N ALA A 40 -7.83 -0.55 -12.92
CA ALA A 40 -9.05 -1.28 -12.60
C ALA A 40 -9.60 -2.05 -13.82
N ILE A 41 -9.58 -1.45 -15.01
CA ILE A 41 -9.98 -2.11 -16.25
C ILE A 41 -9.03 -3.27 -16.59
N ARG A 42 -7.72 -3.05 -16.46
CA ARG A 42 -6.70 -4.05 -16.78
C ARG A 42 -6.82 -5.29 -15.91
N GLU A 43 -7.07 -5.10 -14.61
CA GLU A 43 -7.13 -6.19 -13.64
C GLU A 43 -8.54 -6.73 -13.39
N ARG A 44 -9.58 -6.06 -13.91
CA ARG A 44 -11.00 -6.38 -13.66
C ARG A 44 -11.36 -6.44 -12.18
N ARG A 45 -10.69 -5.64 -11.35
CA ARG A 45 -10.92 -5.51 -9.90
C ARG A 45 -10.57 -4.10 -9.44
N ILE A 46 -10.85 -3.78 -8.18
CA ILE A 46 -10.35 -2.55 -7.58
C ILE A 46 -8.84 -2.71 -7.32
N PRO A 47 -7.98 -1.83 -7.86
CA PRO A 47 -6.52 -1.95 -7.82
C PRO A 47 -5.91 -1.48 -6.49
N PHE A 48 -6.61 -1.72 -5.39
CA PHE A 48 -6.15 -1.58 -4.02
C PHE A 48 -7.03 -2.44 -3.13
N ASP A 49 -6.49 -2.86 -1.99
CA ASP A 49 -7.24 -3.66 -1.03
C ASP A 49 -8.13 -2.76 -0.17
N ILE A 50 -9.37 -3.22 0.05
CA ILE A 50 -10.38 -2.48 0.82
C ILE A 50 -10.49 -3.14 2.19
N PHE A 51 -10.09 -2.43 3.23
CA PHE A 51 -10.17 -2.89 4.61
C PHE A 51 -11.10 -1.99 5.42
N VAL A 52 -11.82 -2.59 6.36
CA VAL A 52 -12.60 -1.86 7.38
C VAL A 52 -11.70 -1.72 8.61
N GLY A 53 -10.95 -0.62 8.72
CA GLY A 53 -10.04 -0.35 9.83
C GLY A 53 -8.76 0.38 9.40
N SER A 54 -7.86 0.63 10.35
CA SER A 54 -6.50 1.07 10.03
C SER A 54 -5.75 -0.08 9.35
N PRO A 55 -5.01 0.14 8.26
CA PRO A 55 -4.02 -0.80 7.79
C PRO A 55 -2.85 -0.76 8.78
N SER A 56 -3.04 -1.23 10.01
CA SER A 56 -1.90 -1.71 10.78
C SER A 56 -1.38 -2.86 9.94
N ALA A 57 -0.17 -2.69 9.38
CA ALA A 57 0.52 -3.73 8.65
C ALA A 57 0.22 -5.06 9.34
N SER A 58 -0.47 -5.97 8.65
CA SER A 58 -0.64 -7.33 9.13
C SER A 58 0.75 -7.93 9.09
N VAL A 59 1.54 -7.62 10.12
CA VAL A 59 2.79 -8.30 10.37
C VAL A 59 2.32 -9.69 10.76
N ASP A 60 2.50 -10.65 9.84
CA ASP A 60 2.16 -12.04 10.09
C ASP A 60 2.85 -12.45 11.39
N ARG A 61 2.05 -12.63 12.44
CA ARG A 61 2.52 -12.91 13.79
C ARG A 61 3.43 -14.13 13.79
N ASP A 62 3.07 -15.10 12.97
CA ASP A 62 3.78 -16.35 12.74
C ASP A 62 5.17 -16.10 12.11
N ALA A 63 5.29 -15.13 11.18
CA ALA A 63 6.57 -14.76 10.59
C ALA A 63 7.50 -14.06 11.59
N VAL A 64 6.94 -13.24 12.49
CA VAL A 64 7.70 -12.58 13.57
C VAL A 64 8.16 -13.60 14.61
N GLU A 65 7.30 -14.54 14.99
CA GLU A 65 7.63 -15.60 15.96
C GLU A 65 8.68 -16.57 15.40
N ALA A 66 8.61 -16.92 14.12
CA ALA A 66 9.62 -17.71 13.44
C ALA A 66 10.99 -16.98 13.40
N ALA A 67 11.00 -15.67 13.15
CA ALA A 67 12.23 -14.89 13.16
C ALA A 67 12.86 -14.78 14.57
N LEU A 68 12.02 -14.60 15.61
CA LEU A 68 12.47 -14.51 16.99
C LEU A 68 13.02 -15.85 17.50
N SER A 69 12.31 -16.96 17.26
CA SER A 69 12.76 -18.31 17.65
C SER A 69 14.06 -18.71 16.94
N PHE A 70 14.15 -18.46 15.62
CA PHE A 70 15.38 -18.67 14.85
C PHE A 70 16.59 -17.92 15.45
N SER A 71 16.40 -16.66 15.85
CA SER A 71 17.50 -15.88 16.44
C SER A 71 17.97 -16.41 17.80
N SER A 72 17.05 -16.95 18.61
CA SER A 72 17.34 -17.47 19.95
C SER A 72 18.08 -18.81 19.89
N ASP A 73 17.65 -19.70 19.01
CA ASP A 73 18.19 -21.06 18.95
C ASP A 73 19.59 -21.13 18.32
N TYR A 74 19.86 -20.30 17.30
CA TYR A 74 21.12 -20.37 16.56
C TYR A 74 22.28 -19.58 17.20
N LEU A 75 22.02 -18.64 18.12
CA LEU A 75 23.08 -17.89 18.81
C LEU A 75 23.99 -18.81 19.65
N GLY A 76 23.42 -19.88 20.20
CA GLY A 76 24.15 -20.90 20.95
C GLY A 76 25.04 -21.77 20.06
N ASP A 77 24.60 -22.06 18.85
CA ASP A 77 25.31 -22.94 17.92
C ASP A 77 26.52 -22.26 17.27
N PHE A 78 26.44 -20.97 16.95
CA PHE A 78 27.62 -20.20 16.51
C PHE A 78 28.74 -20.19 17.55
N LYS A 79 28.38 -20.10 18.84
CA LYS A 79 29.35 -20.14 19.94
C LYS A 79 29.99 -21.53 20.12
N ARG A 80 29.30 -22.59 19.69
CA ARG A 80 29.80 -23.97 19.70
C ARG A 80 30.67 -24.29 18.48
N MET A 81 30.39 -23.69 17.33
CA MET A 81 31.19 -23.84 16.10
C MET A 81 32.51 -23.06 16.12
N ALA A 82 32.62 -22.02 16.96
CA ALA A 82 33.84 -21.21 17.09
C ALA A 82 34.93 -21.82 18.01
N LYS A 83 34.85 -23.12 18.32
CA LYS A 83 35.84 -23.86 19.12
C LYS A 83 36.42 -25.02 18.30
#